data_AF-A0A7Y0B0J7-F1
#
_entry.id   AF-A0A7Y0B0J7-F1
#
_cell.length_a   1.000
_cell.length_b   1.000
_cell.length_c   1.000
_cell.angle_alpha   90.00
_cell.angle_beta   90.00
_cell.angle_gamma   90.00
#
_symmetry.space_group_name_H-M   'P 1'
#
loop_
_entity.id
_entity.type
_entity.pdbx_description
1 polymer ?
#
loop_
_entity_poly.entity_id
_entity_poly.type
_entity_poly.pdbx_seq_one_letter_code
_entity_poly.pdbx_strand_id
1 'polypeptide(L)'
;MTALTWVCRIVGLVQIALGVLYIAVPGGFLAWQGISVASPEVFYPLGMLAARFLVYGVGMFVIAGDPLRHRAWLDGMIAIQGIDFLAGLFYSLTGVIGFEVSAFPMFNAVVIAVLLTWLRPRAVWEGNTRAAG
;
A
#
# COMPACT_ATOMS: atom_id res chain seq x y z
N MET A 1 12.29 -18.48 5.72
CA MET A 1 11.41 -17.30 5.50
C MET A 1 10.84 -17.37 4.10
N THR A 2 9.55 -17.08 3.90
CA THR A 2 8.92 -17.15 2.57
C THR A 2 9.07 -15.84 1.80
N ALA A 3 8.87 -15.87 0.48
CA ALA A 3 8.86 -14.66 -0.35
C ALA A 3 7.81 -13.64 0.13
N LEU A 4 6.62 -14.11 0.53
CA LEU A 4 5.55 -13.26 1.05
C LEU A 4 5.98 -12.50 2.31
N THR A 5 6.69 -13.16 3.24
CA THR A 5 7.20 -12.50 4.46
C THR A 5 8.12 -11.32 4.10
N TRP A 6 9.00 -11.49 3.12
CA TRP A 6 9.89 -10.41 2.67
C TRP A 6 9.13 -9.28 1.98
N VAL A 7 8.22 -9.60 1.07
CA VAL A 7 7.36 -8.61 0.41
C VAL A 7 6.60 -7.79 1.45
N CYS A 8 5.99 -8.45 2.45
CA CYS A 8 5.27 -7.76 3.51
C CYS A 8 6.18 -6.81 4.30
N ARG A 9 7.38 -7.25 4.70
CA ARG A 9 8.33 -6.38 5.44
C ARG A 9 8.79 -5.18 4.62
N ILE A 10 9.09 -5.38 3.33
CA ILE A 10 9.50 -4.29 2.43
C ILE A 10 8.36 -3.30 2.25
N VAL A 11 7.15 -3.77 1.96
CA VAL A 11 5.96 -2.92 1.85
C VAL A 11 5.72 -2.18 3.17
N GLY A 12 5.82 -2.87 4.30
CA GLY A 12 5.67 -2.26 5.63
C GLY A 12 6.67 -1.14 5.88
N LEU A 13 7.95 -1.36 5.56
CA LEU A 13 8.99 -0.35 5.70
C LEU A 13 8.73 0.88 4.82
N VAL A 14 8.36 0.66 3.55
CA VAL A 14 8.03 1.75 2.62
C VAL A 14 6.83 2.55 3.11
N GLN A 15 5.77 1.88 3.59
CA GLN A 15 4.58 2.54 4.13
C GLN A 15 4.91 3.38 5.37
N ILE A 16 5.75 2.89 6.28
CA ILE A 16 6.21 3.67 7.42
C ILE A 16 7.00 4.89 6.96
N ALA A 17 7.96 4.71 6.05
CA ALA A 17 8.78 5.81 5.53
C ALA A 17 7.91 6.89 4.86
N LEU A 18 6.95 6.49 4.02
CA LEU A 18 6.01 7.41 3.38
C LEU A 18 5.15 8.15 4.41
N GLY A 19 4.59 7.44 5.40
CA GLY A 19 3.79 8.05 6.46
C GLY A 19 4.59 9.09 7.26
N VAL A 20 5.84 8.78 7.61
CA VAL A 20 6.73 9.72 8.31
C VAL A 20 7.03 10.95 7.44
N LEU A 21 7.34 10.77 6.15
CA LEU A 21 7.64 11.88 5.24
C LEU A 21 6.43 12.81 5.04
N TYR A 22 5.22 12.27 4.89
CA TYR A 22 4.00 13.06 4.76
C TYR A 22 3.63 13.83 6.05
N ILE A 23 4.08 13.39 7.23
CA ILE A 23 3.84 14.11 8.50
C ILE A 23 4.94 15.13 8.77
N ALA A 24 6.20 14.70 8.70
CA ALA A 24 7.33 15.49 9.17
C ALA A 24 7.76 16.56 8.18
N VAL A 25 7.69 16.28 6.86
CA VAL A 25 8.23 17.14 5.81
C VAL A 25 7.36 17.15 4.54
N PRO A 26 6.01 17.35 4.63
CA PRO A 26 5.11 17.22 3.48
C PRO A 26 5.49 18.13 2.31
N GLY A 27 5.79 19.41 2.57
CA GLY A 27 6.15 20.36 1.51
C GLY A 27 7.44 19.97 0.77
N GLY A 28 8.50 19.61 1.50
CA GLY A 28 9.76 19.17 0.90
C GLY A 28 9.62 17.85 0.15
N PHE A 29 8.83 16.91 0.68
CA PHE A 29 8.59 15.62 0.04
C PHE A 29 7.77 15.75 -1.26
N LEU A 30 6.78 16.64 -1.30
CA LEU A 30 6.02 16.94 -2.53
C LEU A 30 6.92 17.63 -3.57
N ALA A 31 7.74 18.60 -3.15
CA ALA A 31 8.64 19.29 -4.07
C ALA A 31 9.66 18.32 -4.68
N TRP A 32 10.15 17.35 -3.92
CA TRP A 32 11.05 16.29 -4.41
C TRP A 32 10.40 15.39 -5.47
N GLN A 33 9.07 15.20 -5.39
CA GLN A 33 8.28 14.48 -6.39
C GLN A 33 7.95 15.34 -7.63
N GLY A 34 8.37 16.61 -7.67
CA GLY A 34 8.02 17.52 -8.75
C GLY A 34 6.57 18.05 -8.66
N ILE A 35 5.88 17.82 -7.55
CA ILE A 35 4.55 18.37 -7.30
C ILE A 35 4.73 19.82 -6.86
N SER A 36 4.04 20.74 -7.55
CA SER A 36 4.09 22.18 -7.23
C SER A 36 3.66 22.44 -5.78
N VAL A 37 4.09 23.57 -5.23
CA VAL A 37 3.85 23.93 -3.83
C VAL A 37 2.35 23.92 -3.56
N ALA A 38 1.88 22.86 -2.91
CA ALA A 38 0.49 22.75 -2.50
C ALA A 38 0.17 23.88 -1.52
N SER A 39 -1.08 24.37 -1.56
CA SER A 39 -1.58 25.23 -0.47
C SER A 39 -1.26 24.57 0.87
N PRO A 40 -0.75 25.29 1.88
CA PRO A 40 -0.44 24.72 3.19
C PRO A 40 -1.62 23.95 3.83
N GLU A 41 -2.84 24.30 3.46
CA GLU A 41 -4.06 23.60 3.88
C GLU A 41 -4.10 22.13 3.45
N VAL A 42 -3.43 21.75 2.36
CA VAL A 42 -3.32 20.37 1.86
C VAL A 42 -2.45 19.50 2.78
N PHE A 43 -1.58 20.09 3.60
CA PHE A 43 -0.77 19.32 4.55
C PHE A 43 -1.62 18.66 5.65
N TYR A 44 -2.76 19.26 6.01
CA TYR A 44 -3.68 18.68 6.98
C TYR A 44 -4.27 17.33 6.51
N PRO A 45 -4.93 17.22 5.34
CA PRO A 45 -5.42 15.94 4.84
C PRO A 45 -4.28 14.97 4.49
N LEU A 46 -3.09 15.43 4.09
CA LEU A 46 -1.93 14.56 3.90
C LEU A 46 -1.45 13.94 5.22
N GLY A 47 -1.45 14.69 6.33
CA GLY A 47 -1.17 14.16 7.66
C GLY A 47 -2.21 13.11 8.09
N MET A 48 -3.49 13.35 7.83
CA MET A 48 -4.54 12.34 8.10
C MET A 48 -4.37 11.10 7.21
N LEU A 49 -4.03 11.27 5.93
CA LEU A 49 -3.71 10.17 5.02
C LEU A 49 -2.49 9.37 5.49
N ALA A 50 -1.48 10.04 6.07
CA ALA A 50 -0.30 9.37 6.57
C ALA A 50 -0.59 8.35 7.68
N ALA A 51 -1.66 8.55 8.46
CA ALA A 51 -2.08 7.61 9.49
C ALA A 51 -2.36 6.21 8.90
N ARG A 52 -2.99 6.10 7.72
CA ARG A 52 -3.20 4.79 7.08
C ARG A 52 -1.88 4.13 6.68
N PHE A 53 -0.91 4.90 6.19
CA PHE A 53 0.40 4.37 5.81
C PHE A 53 1.14 3.84 7.04
N LEU A 54 1.11 4.55 8.17
CA LEU A 54 1.74 4.09 9.40
C LEU A 54 1.06 2.83 9.97
N VAL A 55 -0.27 2.83 10.06
CA VAL A 55 -1.04 1.70 10.62
C VAL A 55 -0.87 0.45 9.77
N TYR A 56 -1.06 0.56 8.46
CA TYR A 56 -0.84 -0.58 7.58
C TYR A 56 0.65 -0.95 7.50
N GLY A 57 1.56 0.01 7.59
CA GLY A 57 2.99 -0.24 7.63
C GLY A 57 3.39 -1.17 8.77
N VAL A 58 2.95 -0.87 9.99
CA VAL A 58 3.09 -1.77 11.15
C VAL A 58 2.33 -3.08 10.94
N GLY A 59 1.09 -2.99 10.43
CA GLY A 59 0.27 -4.15 10.11
C GLY A 59 0.96 -5.15 9.20
N MET A 60 1.74 -4.70 8.22
CA MET A 60 2.48 -5.60 7.32
C MET A 60 3.56 -6.41 8.04
N PHE A 61 4.18 -5.89 9.10
CA PHE A 61 5.10 -6.68 9.92
C PHE A 61 4.37 -7.75 10.73
N VAL A 62 3.15 -7.46 11.21
CA VAL A 62 2.29 -8.43 11.89
C VAL A 62 1.84 -9.53 10.91
N ILE A 63 1.36 -9.13 9.72
CA ILE A 63 0.94 -10.04 8.65
C ILE A 63 2.10 -10.95 8.23
N ALA A 64 3.33 -10.44 8.17
CA ALA A 64 4.50 -11.23 7.76
C ALA A 64 4.77 -12.44 8.66
N GLY A 65 4.31 -12.42 9.92
CA GLY A 65 4.43 -13.52 10.87
C GLY A 65 3.37 -14.61 10.72
N ASP A 66 2.13 -14.23 10.37
CA ASP A 66 1.02 -15.17 10.11
C ASP A 66 0.08 -14.59 9.05
N PRO A 67 0.39 -14.75 7.75
CA PRO A 67 -0.37 -14.10 6.69
C PRO A 67 -1.76 -14.70 6.49
N LEU A 68 -1.96 -15.97 6.85
CA LEU A 68 -3.26 -16.64 6.70
C LEU A 68 -4.26 -16.12 7.74
N ARG A 69 -3.83 -15.95 9.00
CA ARG A 69 -4.66 -15.36 10.06
C ARG A 69 -5.05 -13.92 9.76
N HIS A 70 -4.18 -13.16 9.12
CA HIS A 70 -4.40 -11.74 8.82
C HIS A 70 -4.82 -11.47 7.37
N ARG A 71 -5.44 -12.45 6.71
CA ARG A 71 -5.81 -12.38 5.29
C ARG A 71 -6.64 -11.13 4.95
N ALA A 72 -7.59 -10.75 5.79
CA ALA A 72 -8.43 -9.57 5.53
C ALA A 72 -7.60 -8.26 5.47
N TRP A 73 -6.55 -8.14 6.28
CA TRP A 73 -5.64 -7.00 6.24
C TRP A 73 -4.76 -7.01 4.99
N LEU A 74 -4.32 -8.19 4.56
CA LEU A 74 -3.56 -8.36 3.32
C LEU A 74 -4.42 -8.02 2.10
N ASP A 75 -5.67 -8.47 2.06
CA ASP A 75 -6.65 -8.11 1.03
C ASP A 75 -6.95 -6.60 1.06
N GLY A 76 -7.02 -5.99 2.25
CA GLY A 76 -7.14 -4.55 2.43
C GLY A 76 -5.96 -3.76 1.83
N MET A 77 -4.72 -4.24 2.04
CA MET A 77 -3.53 -3.66 1.40
C MET A 77 -3.60 -3.76 -0.13
N ILE A 78 -4.02 -4.91 -0.67
CA ILE A 78 -4.21 -5.07 -2.13
C ILE A 78 -5.24 -4.05 -2.64
N ALA A 79 -6.36 -3.89 -1.94
CA ALA A 79 -7.39 -2.92 -2.30
C ALA A 79 -6.87 -1.48 -2.28
N ILE A 80 -6.08 -1.11 -1.26
CA ILE A 80 -5.42 0.21 -1.18
C ILE A 80 -4.56 0.46 -2.42
N GLN A 81 -3.75 -0.51 -2.84
CA GLN A 81 -2.92 -0.34 -4.04
C GLN A 81 -3.76 -0.20 -5.32
N GLY A 82 -4.88 -0.92 -5.40
CA GLY A 82 -5.84 -0.74 -6.50
C GLY A 82 -6.41 0.68 -6.53
N ILE A 83 -6.81 1.22 -5.39
CA ILE A 83 -7.35 2.58 -5.27
C ILE A 83 -6.27 3.62 -5.60
N ASP A 84 -5.05 3.45 -5.09
CA ASP A 84 -3.93 4.36 -5.35
C ASP A 84 -3.58 4.38 -6.85
N PHE A 85 -3.59 3.23 -7.53
CA PHE A 85 -3.43 3.16 -8.98
C PHE A 85 -4.55 3.91 -9.73
N LEU A 86 -5.81 3.66 -9.38
CA LEU A 86 -6.95 4.31 -10.03
C LEU A 86 -6.93 5.84 -9.82
N ALA A 87 -6.55 6.30 -8.64
CA ALA A 87 -6.37 7.73 -8.36
C ALA A 87 -5.26 8.32 -9.24
N GLY A 88 -4.08 7.67 -9.30
CA GLY A 88 -2.98 8.09 -10.16
C GLY A 88 -3.40 8.17 -11.63
N LEU A 89 -4.11 7.15 -12.12
CA LEU A 89 -4.61 7.11 -13.50
C LEU A 89 -5.58 8.26 -13.77
N PHE A 90 -6.56 8.47 -12.90
CA PHE A 90 -7.55 9.54 -13.03
C PHE A 90 -6.88 10.93 -13.09
N TYR A 91 -5.97 11.24 -12.17
CA TYR A 91 -5.29 12.55 -12.15
C TYR A 91 -4.29 12.74 -13.29
N SER A 92 -3.74 11.65 -13.84
CA SER A 92 -2.90 11.71 -15.03
C SER A 92 -3.73 11.98 -16.29
N LEU A 93 -4.86 11.28 -16.45
CA LEU A 93 -5.74 11.42 -17.61
C LEU A 93 -6.42 12.79 -17.68
N THR A 94 -6.67 13.41 -16.53
CA THR A 94 -7.24 14.76 -16.44
C THR A 94 -6.20 15.87 -16.59
N GLY A 95 -4.91 15.54 -16.68
CA GLY A 95 -3.81 16.49 -16.81
C GLY A 95 -3.48 17.28 -15.54
N VAL A 96 -4.05 16.89 -14.39
CA VAL A 96 -3.77 17.54 -13.09
C VAL A 96 -2.35 17.23 -12.63
N ILE A 97 -1.89 16.00 -12.87
CA ILE A 97 -0.52 15.55 -12.57
C ILE A 97 0.11 15.02 -13.86
N GLY A 98 1.35 15.43 -14.15
CA GLY A 98 2.11 14.92 -15.28
C GLY A 98 2.41 13.41 -15.16
N PHE A 99 2.46 12.71 -16.28
CA PHE A 99 2.70 11.26 -16.29
C PHE A 99 4.08 10.91 -15.71
N GLU A 100 5.07 11.79 -15.89
CA GLU A 100 6.40 11.68 -15.32
C GLU A 100 6.41 11.68 -13.78
N VAL A 101 5.42 12.32 -13.15
CA VAL A 101 5.26 12.34 -11.68
C VAL A 101 4.48 11.12 -11.21
N SER A 102 3.39 10.75 -11.90
CA SER A 102 2.47 9.70 -11.45
C SER A 102 2.87 8.28 -11.87
N ALA A 103 3.68 8.11 -12.92
CA ALA A 103 4.01 6.80 -13.47
C ALA A 103 4.70 5.88 -12.46
N PHE A 104 5.67 6.41 -11.70
CA PHE A 104 6.39 5.62 -10.71
C PHE A 104 5.49 5.15 -9.54
N PRO A 105 4.71 6.03 -8.88
CA PRO A 105 3.70 5.60 -7.91
C PRO A 105 2.70 4.58 -8.44
N MET A 106 2.17 4.80 -9.66
CA MET A 106 1.22 3.87 -10.29
C MET A 106 1.84 2.50 -10.55
N PHE A 107 3.04 2.46 -11.11
CA PHE A 107 3.78 1.21 -11.35
C PHE A 107 4.01 0.46 -10.04
N ASN A 108 4.45 1.17 -8.99
CA ASN A 108 4.66 0.59 -7.67
C ASN A 108 3.36 -0.02 -7.10
N ALA A 109 2.24 0.70 -7.20
CA ALA A 109 0.95 0.22 -6.75
C ALA A 109 0.55 -1.10 -7.46
N VAL A 110 0.67 -1.15 -8.79
CA VAL A 110 0.37 -2.36 -9.58
C VAL A 110 1.29 -3.51 -9.19
N VAL A 111 2.60 -3.29 -9.11
CA VAL A 111 3.57 -4.34 -8.75
C VAL A 111 3.26 -4.92 -7.38
N ILE A 112 3.01 -4.07 -6.37
CA ILE A 112 2.68 -4.54 -5.02
C ILE A 112 1.35 -5.30 -5.02
N ALA A 113 0.31 -4.78 -5.68
CA ALA A 113 -0.99 -5.43 -5.77
C ALA A 113 -0.87 -6.83 -6.39
N VAL A 114 -0.13 -6.94 -7.51
CA VAL A 114 0.09 -8.20 -8.22
C VAL A 114 0.90 -9.17 -7.36
N LEU A 115 2.01 -8.73 -6.77
CA LEU A 115 2.86 -9.59 -5.92
C LEU A 115 2.09 -10.12 -4.71
N LEU A 116 1.36 -9.27 -3.99
CA LEU A 116 0.56 -9.70 -2.85
C LEU A 116 -0.58 -10.63 -3.28
N THR A 117 -1.24 -10.34 -4.40
CA THR A 117 -2.31 -11.20 -4.93
C THR A 117 -1.79 -12.58 -5.34
N TRP A 118 -0.61 -12.64 -5.95
CA TRP A 118 -0.01 -13.89 -6.39
C TRP A 118 0.50 -14.72 -5.21
N LEU A 119 1.15 -14.07 -4.24
CA LEU A 119 1.77 -14.76 -3.10
C LEU A 119 0.81 -15.01 -1.94
N ARG A 120 -0.43 -14.46 -1.94
CA ARG A 120 -1.36 -14.62 -0.83
C ARG A 120 -1.67 -16.09 -0.55
N PRO A 121 -1.70 -16.51 0.73
CA PRO A 121 -2.11 -17.86 1.07
C PRO A 121 -3.59 -18.05 0.74
N ARG A 122 -3.91 -19.20 0.13
CA ARG A 122 -5.29 -19.62 -0.10
C ARG A 122 -5.69 -20.54 1.03
N ALA A 123 -6.82 -20.24 1.68
CA ALA A 123 -7.40 -21.18 2.63
C ALA A 123 -7.79 -22.45 1.85
N VAL A 124 -7.15 -23.57 2.16
CA VAL A 124 -7.58 -24.88 1.66
C VAL A 124 -8.79 -25.26 2.49
N TRP A 125 -9.94 -25.39 1.86
CA TRP A 125 -11.13 -25.92 2.52
C TRP A 125 -10.94 -27.42 2.72
N GLU A 126 -10.60 -27.84 3.94
CA GLU A 126 -10.60 -29.25 4.33
C GLU A 126 -12.04 -29.69 4.60
N GLY A 127 -12.75 -30.02 3.52
CA GLY A 127 -14.07 -30.61 3.57
C GLY A 127 -14.07 -32.03 4.10
N ASN A 128 -14.39 -32.19 5.38
CA ASN A 128 -15.20 -33.28 5.93
C ASN A 128 -14.85 -34.75 5.57
N THR A 129 -13.68 -35.24 5.98
CA THR A 129 -13.37 -36.69 6.00
C THR A 129 -13.78 -37.40 7.32
N ARG A 130 -14.62 -36.80 8.16
CA ARG A 130 -15.04 -37.40 9.45
C ARG A 130 -16.46 -37.98 9.48
N ALA A 131 -17.04 -38.32 8.33
CA ALA A 131 -18.36 -38.97 8.23
C ALA A 131 -18.31 -40.47 7.85
N ALA A 132 -17.13 -41.10 7.90
CA ALA A 132 -16.97 -42.54 7.67
C ALA A 132 -16.06 -43.12 8.75
N GLY A 133 -16.63 -43.47 9.90
CA GLY A 133 -15.94 -44.11 11.02
C GLY A 133 -16.93 -44.50 12.11
#